data_AF-A0A3A6DRQ3-F1
#
_entry.id   AF-A0A3A6DRQ3-F1
#
_cell.length_a   1.000
_cell.length_b   1.000
_cell.length_c   1.000
_cell.angle_alpha   90.00
_cell.angle_beta   90.00
_cell.angle_gamma   90.00
#
_symmetry.space_group_name_H-M   'P 1'
#
loop_
_entity.id
_entity.type
_entity.pdbx_description
1 polymer ?
#
loop_
_entity_poly.entity_id
_entity_poly.type
_entity_poly.pdbx_seq_one_letter_code
_entity_poly.pdbx_strand_id
1 'polypeptide(L)'
;MKHATLLIINLERVYTMDKVNGLPVVFQHAFIAVHHDKILAAGCGHWQEYADKDTRILDGRGHIAVPGFIEVEAQLTPLEKRDSVRLQLEECMQYMHHGTLTLAHPALYPSLTAQPYIEITKTMSKQLPIVYPYVELGKKKRTYSGRFCISAAGKYPIHDQLSAAQLLGIAERYDSWQLLQALTCWPAQALNRKELGCIHIHAQADILLFAHSDIHALFHTLGAQHLSQVIKKGIRVFPNILIS
;
A
#
# COMPACT_ATOMS: atom_id res chain seq x y z
N MET A 1 22.01 17.14 11.94
CA MET A 1 20.64 16.60 11.92
C MET A 1 20.45 15.88 10.60
N LYS A 2 19.67 14.79 10.52
CA LYS A 2 19.48 14.06 9.26
C LYS A 2 18.33 14.75 8.50
N HIS A 3 18.59 15.23 7.29
CA HIS A 3 17.57 15.90 6.46
C HIS A 3 16.82 14.91 5.58
N ALA A 4 15.61 15.24 5.18
CA ALA A 4 14.77 14.40 4.34
C ALA A 4 15.19 14.47 2.87
N THR A 5 15.16 13.36 2.15
CA THR A 5 15.23 13.35 0.68
C THR A 5 13.88 13.65 0.02
N LEU A 6 12.79 13.44 0.76
CA LEU A 6 11.42 13.74 0.36
C LEU A 6 10.62 14.14 1.61
N LEU A 7 9.93 15.27 1.52
CA LEU A 7 8.91 15.72 2.47
C LEU A 7 7.55 15.70 1.79
N ILE A 8 6.57 15.05 2.42
CA ILE A 8 5.15 15.15 2.06
C ILE A 8 4.49 16.00 3.15
N ILE A 9 3.99 17.18 2.80
CA ILE A 9 3.47 18.17 3.76
C ILE A 9 1.97 18.40 3.56
N ASN A 10 1.32 19.07 4.53
CA ASN A 10 -0.09 19.45 4.49
C ASN A 10 -1.07 18.28 4.28
N LEU A 11 -0.75 17.07 4.74
CA LEU A 11 -1.65 15.92 4.62
C LEU A 11 -2.85 16.10 5.54
N GLU A 12 -4.04 15.75 5.07
CA GLU A 12 -5.24 15.81 5.90
C GLU A 12 -5.16 14.80 7.05
N ARG A 13 -4.79 13.56 6.72
CA ARG A 13 -4.60 12.47 7.67
C ARG A 13 -3.47 11.54 7.26
N VAL A 14 -2.72 11.01 8.23
CA VAL A 14 -1.74 9.94 8.05
C VAL A 14 -2.15 8.76 8.90
N TYR A 15 -2.47 7.63 8.26
CA TYR A 15 -2.84 6.39 8.94
C TYR A 15 -1.60 5.50 9.08
N THR A 16 -1.03 5.42 10.28
CA THR A 16 0.31 4.82 10.45
C THR A 16 0.32 3.30 10.54
N MET A 17 -0.84 2.70 10.80
CA MET A 17 -1.03 1.30 11.22
C MET A 17 -0.44 0.96 12.61
N ASP A 18 0.13 1.92 13.31
CA ASP A 18 0.56 1.74 14.70
C ASP A 18 -0.58 1.88 15.69
N LYS A 19 -0.32 1.40 16.90
CA LYS A 19 -1.22 1.56 18.04
C LYS A 19 -0.44 2.00 19.28
N VAL A 20 -1.00 2.94 20.03
CA VAL A 20 -0.53 3.33 21.37
C VAL A 20 -1.66 3.05 22.34
N ASN A 21 -1.39 2.26 23.38
CA ASN A 21 -2.41 1.82 24.36
C ASN A 21 -3.65 1.16 23.71
N GLY A 22 -3.44 0.43 22.61
CA GLY A 22 -4.51 -0.23 21.85
C GLY A 22 -5.29 0.68 20.89
N LEU A 23 -5.07 1.99 20.92
CA LEU A 23 -5.74 2.95 20.05
C LEU A 23 -4.92 3.21 18.77
N PRO A 24 -5.57 3.31 17.60
CA PRO A 24 -4.92 3.68 16.33
C PRO A 24 -4.16 5.01 16.43
N VAL A 25 -2.94 5.04 15.90
CA VAL A 25 -2.21 6.31 15.71
C VAL A 25 -2.58 6.88 14.35
N VAL A 26 -3.24 8.03 14.36
CA VAL A 26 -3.59 8.78 13.15
C VAL A 26 -3.22 10.24 13.38
N PHE A 27 -2.34 10.77 12.54
CA PHE A 27 -2.00 12.20 12.58
C PHE A 27 -2.96 12.98 11.69
N GLN A 28 -3.35 14.18 12.12
CA GLN A 28 -4.18 15.11 11.35
C GLN A 28 -3.35 16.35 11.01
N HIS A 29 -3.55 16.92 9.82
CA HIS A 29 -2.79 18.10 9.34
C HIS A 29 -1.28 17.88 9.47
N ALA A 30 -0.83 16.80 8.84
CA ALA A 30 0.41 16.12 9.15
C ALA A 30 1.43 16.22 8.00
N PHE A 31 2.63 15.74 8.29
CA PHE A 31 3.69 15.54 7.31
C PHE A 31 4.27 14.13 7.42
N ILE A 32 4.95 13.70 6.36
CA ILE A 32 5.83 12.53 6.36
C ILE A 32 7.19 12.96 5.81
N ALA A 33 8.24 12.73 6.58
CA ALA A 33 9.61 12.92 6.20
C ALA A 33 10.27 11.59 5.86
N VAL A 34 10.91 11.53 4.71
CA VAL A 34 11.55 10.33 4.17
C VAL A 34 13.00 10.64 3.85
N HIS A 35 13.90 9.76 4.25
CA HIS A 35 15.31 9.82 3.88
C HIS A 35 15.74 8.53 3.17
N HIS A 36 16.10 8.67 1.90
CA HIS A 36 16.27 7.57 0.96
C HIS A 36 15.01 6.70 0.91
N ASP A 37 15.10 5.43 1.29
CA ASP A 37 14.03 4.46 1.26
C ASP A 37 13.26 4.34 2.57
N LYS A 38 13.65 5.09 3.62
CA LYS A 38 13.09 4.95 4.97
C LYS A 38 12.36 6.21 5.44
N ILE A 39 11.30 5.98 6.21
CA ILE A 39 10.61 7.04 6.93
C ILE A 39 11.52 7.54 8.05
N LEU A 40 11.78 8.84 8.02
CA LEU A 40 12.57 9.57 9.00
C LEU A 40 11.69 10.06 10.15
N ALA A 41 10.51 10.60 9.82
CA ALA A 41 9.52 11.07 10.78
C ALA A 41 8.13 11.12 10.15
N ALA A 42 7.08 11.01 10.96
CA ALA A 42 5.71 11.32 10.58
C ALA A 42 5.01 11.92 11.81
N GLY A 43 4.24 13.00 11.61
CA GLY A 43 3.63 13.72 12.73
C GLY A 43 2.97 15.02 12.32
N CYS A 44 2.62 15.82 13.32
CA CYS A 44 2.02 17.15 13.14
C CYS A 44 3.07 18.24 13.41
N GLY A 45 2.90 19.42 12.80
CA GLY A 45 3.70 20.61 13.13
C GLY A 45 4.93 20.84 12.26
N HIS A 46 6.08 21.09 12.89
CA HIS A 46 7.27 21.73 12.30
C HIS A 46 8.08 20.82 11.36
N TRP A 47 7.56 20.52 10.18
CA TRP A 47 8.29 19.75 9.16
C TRP A 47 9.57 20.44 8.65
N GLN A 48 9.70 21.76 8.85
CA GLN A 48 10.83 22.56 8.37
C GLN A 48 12.18 22.11 8.96
N GLU A 49 12.19 21.49 10.14
CA GLU A 49 13.41 20.96 10.76
C GLU A 49 14.04 19.81 9.96
N TYR A 50 13.24 19.12 9.14
CA TYR A 50 13.69 18.04 8.28
C TYR A 50 14.09 18.52 6.89
N ALA A 51 13.83 19.78 6.54
CA ALA A 51 14.09 20.33 5.22
C ALA A 51 15.50 20.93 5.11
N ASP A 52 16.11 20.75 3.95
CA ASP A 52 17.28 21.46 3.47
C ASP A 52 17.10 21.88 2.00
N LYS A 53 18.15 22.43 1.40
CA LYS A 53 18.14 22.90 0.00
C LYS A 53 17.91 21.78 -1.03
N ASP A 54 18.19 20.53 -0.69
CA ASP A 54 18.13 19.38 -1.59
C ASP A 54 16.87 18.52 -1.33
N THR A 55 16.07 18.92 -0.32
CA THR A 55 14.84 18.24 0.06
C THR A 55 13.74 18.49 -0.96
N ARG A 56 13.23 17.42 -1.57
CA ARG A 56 12.05 17.49 -2.45
C ARG A 56 10.80 17.65 -1.58
N ILE A 57 10.01 18.68 -1.84
CA ILE A 57 8.76 18.93 -1.11
C ILE A 57 7.57 18.59 -2.00
N LEU A 58 6.65 17.83 -1.43
CA LEU A 58 5.41 17.42 -2.06
C LEU A 58 4.23 17.92 -1.23
N ASP A 59 3.35 18.71 -1.86
CA ASP A 59 2.12 19.16 -1.21
C ASP A 59 1.06 18.05 -1.27
N GLY A 60 0.63 17.59 -0.11
CA GLY A 60 -0.37 16.56 0.11
C GLY A 60 -1.74 17.10 0.51
N ARG A 61 -1.98 18.42 0.40
CA ARG A 61 -3.26 19.05 0.75
C ARG A 61 -4.44 18.33 0.10
N GLY A 62 -5.51 18.12 0.88
CA GLY A 62 -6.70 17.41 0.41
C GLY A 62 -6.53 15.90 0.24
N HIS A 63 -5.39 15.33 0.64
CA HIS A 63 -5.12 13.90 0.56
C HIS A 63 -4.93 13.28 1.94
N ILE A 64 -5.34 12.01 2.06
CA ILE A 64 -4.90 11.12 3.13
C ILE A 64 -3.68 10.31 2.68
N ALA A 65 -2.82 9.95 3.62
CA ALA A 65 -1.71 9.03 3.41
C ALA A 65 -1.97 7.70 4.13
N VAL A 66 -1.76 6.59 3.41
CA VAL A 66 -1.81 5.22 3.93
C VAL A 66 -0.59 4.43 3.46
N PRO A 67 -0.19 3.34 4.13
CA PRO A 67 0.90 2.49 3.64
C PRO A 67 0.54 1.84 2.30
N GLY A 68 1.56 1.53 1.50
CA GLY A 68 1.43 0.73 0.28
C GLY A 68 0.78 -0.63 0.54
N PHE A 69 -0.12 -1.05 -0.34
CA PHE A 69 -0.80 -2.33 -0.21
C PHE A 69 0.12 -3.50 -0.59
N ILE A 70 -0.17 -4.68 -0.03
CA ILE A 70 0.63 -5.89 -0.16
C ILE A 70 -0.26 -7.05 -0.59
N GLU A 71 -0.04 -7.56 -1.79
CA GLU A 71 -0.72 -8.75 -2.31
C GLU A 71 0.06 -10.00 -1.88
N VAL A 72 -0.60 -10.90 -1.14
CA VAL A 72 0.02 -12.09 -0.54
C VAL A 72 -0.01 -13.31 -1.44
N GLU A 73 -0.83 -13.27 -2.49
CA GLU A 73 -0.98 -14.37 -3.44
C GLU A 73 -1.19 -13.81 -4.85
N ALA A 74 -0.21 -13.05 -5.33
CA ALA A 74 -0.31 -12.41 -6.63
C ALA A 74 -0.46 -13.47 -7.74
N GLN A 75 -1.35 -13.20 -8.69
CA GLN A 75 -1.50 -14.02 -9.88
C GLN A 75 -0.91 -13.26 -11.06
N LEU A 76 0.18 -13.79 -11.61
CA LEU A 76 0.83 -13.25 -12.81
C LEU A 76 0.73 -14.27 -13.95
N THR A 77 0.69 -13.79 -15.19
CA THR A 77 0.65 -14.64 -16.39
C THR A 77 1.88 -15.57 -16.42
N PRO A 78 1.73 -16.90 -16.63
CA PRO A 78 2.85 -17.83 -16.70
C PRO A 78 3.85 -17.53 -17.84
N LEU A 79 5.14 -17.81 -17.61
CA LEU A 79 6.23 -17.61 -18.58
C LEU A 79 6.31 -18.71 -19.65
N GLU A 80 5.20 -19.00 -20.33
CA GLU A 80 5.15 -20.03 -21.37
C GLU A 80 5.19 -19.44 -22.79
N LYS A 81 4.99 -18.12 -22.94
CA LYS A 81 4.90 -17.44 -24.23
C LYS A 81 6.03 -16.42 -24.37
N ARG A 82 6.43 -16.14 -25.62
CA ARG A 82 7.47 -15.16 -25.99
C ARG A 82 7.24 -13.77 -25.37
N ASP A 83 5.98 -13.42 -25.12
CA ASP A 83 5.53 -12.11 -24.61
C ASP A 83 5.27 -12.07 -23.10
N SER A 84 5.42 -13.18 -22.38
CA SER A 84 4.97 -13.27 -20.98
C SER A 84 5.68 -12.27 -20.04
N VAL A 85 6.94 -11.90 -20.30
CA VAL A 85 7.64 -10.90 -19.47
C VAL A 85 7.01 -9.50 -19.61
N ARG A 86 6.65 -9.09 -20.84
CA ARG A 86 5.97 -7.81 -21.07
C ARG A 86 4.62 -7.79 -20.36
N LEU A 87 3.86 -8.88 -20.48
CA LEU A 87 2.56 -9.03 -19.81
C LEU A 87 2.70 -8.92 -18.29
N GLN A 88 3.65 -9.62 -17.69
CA GLN A 88 3.88 -9.53 -16.24
C GLN A 88 4.28 -8.12 -15.78
N LEU A 89 5.06 -7.39 -16.58
CA LEU A 89 5.38 -5.99 -16.29
C LEU A 89 4.12 -5.11 -16.33
N GLU A 90 3.23 -5.34 -17.29
CA GLU A 90 1.93 -4.66 -17.39
C GLU A 90 1.02 -5.00 -16.20
N GLU A 91 0.94 -6.26 -15.79
CA GLU A 91 0.21 -6.71 -14.60
C GLU A 91 0.76 -6.04 -13.33
N CYS A 92 2.09 -5.98 -13.18
CA CYS A 92 2.73 -5.26 -12.08
C CYS A 92 2.41 -3.75 -12.08
N MET A 93 2.36 -3.12 -13.25
CA MET A 93 1.94 -1.71 -13.35
C MET A 93 0.47 -1.55 -12.94
N GLN A 94 -0.41 -2.47 -13.33
CA GLN A 94 -1.82 -2.45 -12.93
C GLN A 94 -1.97 -2.58 -11.41
N TYR A 95 -1.24 -3.50 -10.76
CA TYR A 95 -1.20 -3.58 -9.29
C TYR A 95 -0.80 -2.25 -8.66
N MET A 96 0.26 -1.61 -9.16
CA MET A 96 0.72 -0.31 -8.65
C MET A 96 -0.33 0.80 -8.85
N HIS A 97 -1.01 0.84 -9.99
CA HIS A 97 -2.10 1.78 -10.26
C HIS A 97 -3.32 1.59 -9.33
N HIS A 98 -3.45 0.44 -8.69
CA HIS A 98 -4.46 0.18 -7.65
C HIS A 98 -3.88 0.22 -6.22
N GLY A 99 -2.64 0.69 -6.06
CA GLY A 99 -1.99 0.91 -4.77
C GLY A 99 -1.19 -0.27 -4.22
N THR A 100 -1.12 -1.40 -4.91
CA THR A 100 -0.32 -2.55 -4.49
C THR A 100 1.15 -2.37 -4.87
N LEU A 101 2.03 -2.24 -3.87
CA LEU A 101 3.46 -1.94 -4.04
C LEU A 101 4.37 -3.11 -3.68
N THR A 102 3.82 -4.18 -3.12
CA THR A 102 4.53 -5.43 -2.85
C THR A 102 3.67 -6.63 -3.26
N LEU A 103 4.26 -7.56 -4.01
CA LEU A 103 3.65 -8.81 -4.45
C LEU A 103 4.41 -9.99 -3.84
N ALA A 104 3.70 -10.91 -3.20
CA ALA A 104 4.22 -12.22 -2.92
C ALA A 104 3.90 -13.14 -4.11
N HIS A 105 4.96 -13.64 -4.75
CA HIS A 105 4.86 -14.51 -5.91
C HIS A 105 5.95 -15.60 -5.82
N PRO A 106 5.64 -16.87 -6.12
CA PRO A 106 6.61 -17.97 -5.98
C PRO A 106 7.78 -17.88 -6.97
N ALA A 107 7.54 -17.30 -8.15
CA ALA A 107 8.59 -17.11 -9.15
C ALA A 107 9.15 -15.68 -9.09
N LEU A 108 10.46 -15.58 -8.85
CA LEU A 108 11.20 -14.32 -8.86
C LEU A 108 12.01 -14.22 -10.15
N TYR A 109 11.65 -13.28 -11.01
CA TYR A 109 12.36 -13.01 -12.25
C TYR A 109 13.17 -11.71 -12.13
N PRO A 110 14.45 -11.68 -12.56
CA PRO A 110 15.30 -10.49 -12.44
C PRO A 110 14.67 -9.22 -13.01
N SER A 111 14.01 -9.34 -14.17
CA SER A 111 13.32 -8.23 -14.85
C SER A 111 12.20 -7.63 -14.02
N LEU A 112 11.44 -8.44 -13.28
CA LEU A 112 10.38 -7.96 -12.40
C LEU A 112 10.92 -7.39 -11.10
N THR A 113 11.93 -8.03 -10.51
CA THR A 113 12.55 -7.57 -9.26
C THR A 113 13.34 -6.27 -9.41
N ALA A 114 13.67 -5.88 -10.64
CA ALA A 114 14.36 -4.63 -10.95
C ALA A 114 13.42 -3.42 -11.09
N GLN A 115 12.10 -3.61 -11.03
CA GLN A 115 11.15 -2.52 -11.25
C GLN A 115 11.13 -1.54 -10.06
N PRO A 116 11.21 -0.22 -10.29
CA PRO A 116 11.27 0.76 -9.21
C PRO A 116 9.93 1.01 -8.53
N TYR A 117 8.82 0.61 -9.15
CA TYR A 117 7.45 0.90 -8.72
C TYR A 117 6.78 -0.24 -7.96
N ILE A 118 7.41 -1.42 -7.90
CA ILE A 118 6.86 -2.59 -7.21
C ILE A 118 7.98 -3.45 -6.63
N GLU A 119 7.68 -4.18 -5.57
CA GLU A 119 8.60 -5.15 -4.99
C GLU A 119 8.01 -6.55 -5.05
N ILE A 120 8.79 -7.53 -5.48
CA ILE A 120 8.36 -8.94 -5.48
C ILE A 120 9.13 -9.69 -4.41
N THR A 121 8.40 -10.36 -3.54
CA THR A 121 8.93 -11.20 -2.47
C THR A 121 8.47 -12.64 -2.65
N LYS A 122 9.20 -13.59 -2.05
CA LYS A 122 8.76 -14.99 -2.00
C LYS A 122 7.53 -15.10 -1.09
N THR A 123 6.65 -16.03 -1.45
CA THR A 123 5.57 -16.49 -0.58
C THR A 123 6.16 -17.17 0.67
N MET A 124 5.61 -16.86 1.84
CA MET A 124 5.99 -17.49 3.13
C MET A 124 4.96 -18.52 3.59
N SER A 125 5.39 -19.51 4.36
CA SER A 125 4.57 -20.64 4.82
C SER A 125 3.59 -20.32 5.96
N LYS A 126 3.79 -19.22 6.71
CA LYS A 126 2.94 -18.86 7.85
C LYS A 126 1.76 -18.01 7.39
N GLN A 127 0.74 -18.66 6.86
CA GLN A 127 -0.40 -17.97 6.26
C GLN A 127 -1.43 -17.58 7.33
N LEU A 128 -1.63 -16.26 7.49
CA LEU A 128 -2.91 -15.77 7.97
C LEU A 128 -4.00 -16.22 6.99
N PRO A 129 -5.26 -16.42 7.44
CA PRO A 129 -6.37 -16.68 6.52
C PRO A 129 -6.42 -15.62 5.42
N ILE A 130 -6.61 -16.05 4.18
CA ILE A 130 -6.75 -15.16 3.02
C ILE A 130 -8.23 -15.11 2.65
N VAL A 131 -8.75 -13.89 2.53
CA VAL A 131 -10.09 -13.61 2.02
C VAL A 131 -9.97 -13.28 0.54
N TYR A 132 -10.82 -13.92 -0.27
CA TYR A 132 -10.86 -13.74 -1.73
C TYR A 132 -12.21 -13.16 -2.15
N PRO A 133 -12.44 -11.84 -2.03
CA PRO A 133 -13.75 -11.23 -2.26
C PRO A 133 -14.34 -11.61 -3.62
N TYR A 134 -13.55 -11.59 -4.69
CA TYR A 134 -14.00 -11.93 -6.04
C TYR A 134 -14.46 -13.39 -6.23
N VAL A 135 -13.98 -14.32 -5.38
CA VAL A 135 -14.38 -15.73 -5.38
C VAL A 135 -15.56 -15.97 -4.44
N GLU A 136 -15.74 -15.10 -3.46
CA GLU A 136 -16.76 -15.22 -2.41
C GLU A 136 -18.06 -14.47 -2.69
N LEU A 137 -18.14 -13.67 -3.78
CA LEU A 137 -19.27 -12.79 -4.12
C LEU A 137 -20.69 -13.44 -4.10
N GLY A 138 -20.80 -14.76 -4.12
CA GLY A 138 -22.08 -15.49 -4.01
C GLY A 138 -22.17 -16.52 -2.87
N LYS A 139 -21.17 -16.59 -1.98
CA LYS A 139 -21.14 -17.57 -0.88
C LYS A 139 -21.78 -17.00 0.39
N LYS A 140 -22.24 -17.87 1.30
CA LYS A 140 -22.72 -17.45 2.63
C LYS A 140 -21.68 -16.56 3.30
N LYS A 141 -22.14 -15.47 3.93
CA LYS A 141 -21.30 -14.50 4.65
C LYS A 141 -20.38 -15.22 5.64
N ARG A 142 -19.07 -15.27 5.34
CA ARG A 142 -18.04 -15.74 6.28
C ARG A 142 -17.27 -14.55 6.82
N THR A 143 -17.55 -14.13 8.04
CA THR A 143 -16.77 -13.09 8.71
C THR A 143 -15.64 -13.74 9.51
N TYR A 144 -14.41 -13.28 9.30
CA TYR A 144 -13.27 -13.70 10.10
C TYR A 144 -13.16 -12.78 11.32
N SER A 145 -13.08 -13.35 12.52
CA SER A 145 -12.96 -12.60 13.78
C SER A 145 -11.50 -12.26 14.15
N GLY A 146 -10.53 -12.76 13.39
CA GLY A 146 -9.10 -12.58 13.62
C GLY A 146 -8.40 -11.79 12.52
N ARG A 147 -7.06 -11.79 12.53
CA ARG A 147 -6.26 -11.19 11.44
C ARG A 147 -6.40 -12.02 10.17
N PHE A 148 -6.52 -11.35 9.04
CA PHE A 148 -6.59 -11.97 7.73
C PHE A 148 -5.85 -11.13 6.69
N CYS A 149 -5.59 -11.68 5.52
CA CYS A 149 -5.13 -10.92 4.36
C CYS A 149 -6.29 -10.83 3.36
N ILE A 150 -6.36 -9.74 2.60
CA ILE A 150 -7.24 -9.68 1.43
C ILE A 150 -6.38 -9.99 0.21
N SER A 151 -6.89 -10.77 -0.74
CA SER A 151 -6.24 -10.98 -2.03
C SER A 151 -7.19 -10.64 -3.16
N ALA A 152 -6.66 -10.04 -4.23
CA ALA A 152 -7.36 -9.87 -5.49
C ALA A 152 -7.39 -11.16 -6.33
N ALA A 153 -6.61 -12.18 -5.94
CA ALA A 153 -6.55 -13.44 -6.65
C ALA A 153 -7.93 -14.10 -6.77
N GLY A 154 -8.14 -14.76 -7.90
CA GLY A 154 -9.39 -15.44 -8.16
C GLY A 154 -9.32 -16.35 -9.39
N LYS A 155 -10.50 -16.58 -9.98
CA LYS A 155 -10.62 -17.32 -11.24
C LYS A 155 -10.02 -16.53 -12.43
N TYR A 156 -10.00 -15.21 -12.33
CA TYR A 156 -9.52 -14.30 -13.36
C TYR A 156 -8.39 -13.44 -12.78
N PRO A 157 -7.43 -13.00 -13.62
CA PRO A 157 -6.32 -12.16 -13.17
C PRO A 157 -6.83 -10.75 -12.84
N ILE A 158 -7.22 -10.54 -11.59
CA ILE A 158 -7.66 -9.24 -11.08
C ILE A 158 -6.50 -8.64 -10.29
N HIS A 159 -5.98 -7.51 -10.76
CA HIS A 159 -4.83 -6.83 -10.17
C HIS A 159 -5.25 -5.64 -9.30
N ASP A 160 -6.44 -5.70 -8.72
CA ASP A 160 -7.06 -4.62 -7.94
C ASP A 160 -7.52 -5.14 -6.57
N GLN A 161 -6.59 -5.08 -5.61
CA GLN A 161 -6.80 -5.48 -4.22
C GLN A 161 -7.63 -4.45 -3.44
N LEU A 162 -7.59 -3.18 -3.86
CA LEU A 162 -8.38 -2.10 -3.25
C LEU A 162 -9.86 -2.33 -3.51
N SER A 163 -10.26 -2.59 -4.76
CA SER A 163 -11.65 -2.90 -5.09
C SER A 163 -12.15 -4.15 -4.36
N ALA A 164 -11.28 -5.14 -4.14
CA ALA A 164 -11.63 -6.31 -3.34
C ALA A 164 -11.98 -5.93 -1.88
N ALA A 165 -11.20 -5.03 -1.27
CA ALA A 165 -11.48 -4.49 0.06
C ALA A 165 -12.71 -3.58 0.10
N GLN A 166 -12.92 -2.74 -0.93
CA GLN A 166 -14.10 -1.89 -1.06
C GLN A 166 -15.39 -2.72 -1.14
N LEU A 167 -15.38 -3.85 -1.87
CA LEU A 167 -16.53 -4.78 -1.88
C LEU A 167 -16.87 -5.30 -0.47
N LEU A 168 -15.85 -5.56 0.36
CA LEU A 168 -16.07 -5.97 1.75
C LEU A 168 -16.59 -4.82 2.63
N GLY A 169 -16.09 -3.60 2.41
CA GLY A 169 -16.53 -2.38 3.12
C GLY A 169 -17.97 -2.02 2.79
N ILE A 170 -18.32 -1.94 1.51
CA ILE A 170 -19.69 -1.67 1.01
C ILE A 170 -20.67 -2.75 1.50
N ALA A 171 -20.23 -4.00 1.63
CA ALA A 171 -21.03 -5.08 2.19
C ALA A 171 -21.13 -5.06 3.73
N GLU A 172 -20.56 -4.04 4.38
CA GLU A 172 -20.49 -3.85 5.83
C GLU A 172 -19.91 -5.06 6.58
N ARG A 173 -18.96 -5.78 5.95
CA ARG A 173 -18.38 -7.00 6.53
C ARG A 173 -17.31 -6.71 7.58
N TYR A 174 -16.56 -5.63 7.41
CA TYR A 174 -15.44 -5.22 8.26
C TYR A 174 -15.35 -3.70 8.32
N ASP A 175 -14.83 -3.17 9.43
CA ASP A 175 -14.56 -1.74 9.54
C ASP A 175 -13.36 -1.30 8.70
N SER A 176 -13.31 -0.02 8.37
CA SER A 176 -12.28 0.57 7.52
C SER A 176 -10.86 0.41 8.05
N TRP A 177 -10.67 0.40 9.37
CA TRP A 177 -9.34 0.20 9.95
C TRP A 177 -8.90 -1.25 9.74
N GLN A 178 -9.76 -2.24 10.03
CA GLN A 178 -9.49 -3.64 9.77
C GLN A 178 -9.18 -3.91 8.29
N LEU A 179 -9.94 -3.32 7.37
CA LEU A 179 -9.68 -3.45 5.93
C LEU A 179 -8.30 -2.92 5.56
N LEU A 180 -7.92 -1.75 6.09
CA LEU A 180 -6.58 -1.20 5.84
C LEU A 180 -5.49 -2.08 6.42
N GLN A 181 -5.67 -2.64 7.63
CA GLN A 181 -4.72 -3.58 8.22
C GLN A 181 -4.55 -4.84 7.36
N ALA A 182 -5.64 -5.36 6.80
CA ALA A 182 -5.66 -6.54 5.94
C ALA A 182 -5.01 -6.33 4.56
N LEU A 183 -4.85 -5.07 4.13
CA LEU A 183 -4.10 -4.69 2.94
C LEU A 183 -2.63 -4.34 3.23
N THR A 184 -2.26 -4.09 4.50
CA THR A 184 -0.96 -3.48 4.85
C THR A 184 -0.19 -4.26 5.93
N CYS A 185 -0.40 -4.00 7.22
CA CYS A 185 0.45 -4.53 8.29
C CYS A 185 0.26 -6.04 8.55
N TRP A 186 -0.93 -6.59 8.30
CA TRP A 186 -1.17 -8.04 8.42
C TRP A 186 -0.50 -8.85 7.31
N PRO A 187 -0.62 -8.49 6.01
CA PRO A 187 0.15 -9.16 4.97
C PRO A 187 1.67 -8.95 5.13
N ALA A 188 2.12 -7.77 5.58
CA ALA A 188 3.53 -7.54 5.93
C ALA A 188 4.03 -8.53 7.00
N GLN A 189 3.22 -8.75 8.06
CA GLN A 189 3.52 -9.73 9.10
C GLN A 189 3.55 -11.16 8.55
N ALA A 190 2.58 -11.54 7.71
CA ALA A 190 2.50 -12.87 7.11
C ALA A 190 3.72 -13.18 6.23
N LEU A 191 4.26 -12.17 5.56
CA LEU A 191 5.46 -12.28 4.72
C LEU A 191 6.77 -12.06 5.49
N ASN A 192 6.71 -11.83 6.81
CA ASN A 192 7.86 -11.51 7.66
C ASN A 192 8.65 -10.26 7.18
N ARG A 193 7.92 -9.24 6.70
CA ARG A 193 8.44 -7.97 6.20
C ARG A 193 8.01 -6.82 7.10
N LYS A 194 8.54 -6.78 8.32
CA LYS A 194 8.11 -5.84 9.39
C LYS A 194 8.35 -4.37 9.06
N GLU A 195 9.20 -4.09 8.08
CA GLU A 195 9.47 -2.76 7.56
C GLU A 195 8.42 -2.27 6.57
N LEU A 196 7.46 -3.11 6.16
CA LEU A 196 6.37 -2.77 5.23
C LEU A 196 5.04 -2.62 5.97
N GLY A 197 4.07 -1.99 5.30
CA GLY A 197 2.67 -1.96 5.76
C GLY A 197 2.40 -1.01 6.93
N CYS A 198 3.29 -0.07 7.20
CA CYS A 198 3.18 0.94 8.25
C CYS A 198 3.85 2.26 7.86
N ILE A 199 3.49 3.35 8.53
CA ILE A 199 4.14 4.67 8.40
C ILE A 199 4.71 5.07 9.77
N HIS A 200 5.91 4.59 10.07
CA HIS A 200 6.65 4.94 11.29
C HIS A 200 8.15 5.02 11.04
N ILE A 201 8.90 5.57 11.99
CA ILE A 201 10.36 5.75 11.87
C ILE A 201 11.04 4.42 11.53
N HIS A 202 11.93 4.43 10.53
CA HIS A 202 12.66 3.30 9.97
C HIS A 202 11.86 2.29 9.13
N ALA A 203 10.53 2.42 9.02
CA ALA A 203 9.77 1.66 8.04
C ALA A 203 10.14 2.09 6.61
N GLN A 204 9.93 1.20 5.64
CA GLN A 204 10.11 1.51 4.22
C GLN A 204 9.08 2.55 3.79
N ALA A 205 9.51 3.56 3.03
CA ALA A 205 8.68 4.64 2.55
C ALA A 205 7.86 4.22 1.31
N ASP A 206 6.94 3.29 1.54
CA ASP A 206 5.92 2.85 0.60
C ASP A 206 4.58 3.49 1.02
N ILE A 207 4.20 4.58 0.35
CA ILE A 207 3.13 5.48 0.78
C ILE A 207 2.20 5.73 -0.40
N LEU A 208 0.90 5.64 -0.15
CA LEU A 208 -0.17 5.99 -1.09
C LEU A 208 -0.86 7.26 -0.63
N LEU A 209 -1.12 8.16 -1.57
CA LEU A 209 -1.89 9.38 -1.34
C LEU A 209 -3.24 9.27 -2.04
N PHE A 210 -4.33 9.33 -1.29
CA PHE A 210 -5.68 9.28 -1.82
C PHE A 210 -6.40 10.61 -1.64
N ALA A 211 -7.09 11.08 -2.69
CA ALA A 211 -7.95 12.25 -2.67
C ALA A 211 -9.30 11.92 -2.01
N HIS A 212 -9.25 11.57 -0.73
CA HIS A 212 -10.39 11.25 0.14
C HIS A 212 -10.29 12.05 1.44
N SER A 213 -11.42 12.19 2.14
CA SER A 213 -11.43 12.78 3.49
C SER A 213 -10.77 11.85 4.51
N ASP A 214 -11.04 10.56 4.44
CA ASP A 214 -10.65 9.55 5.42
C ASP A 214 -10.69 8.14 4.80
N ILE A 215 -10.22 7.15 5.56
CA ILE A 215 -10.26 5.74 5.14
C ILE A 215 -11.68 5.17 5.06
N HIS A 216 -12.68 5.78 5.70
CA HIS A 216 -14.05 5.33 5.54
C HIS A 216 -14.54 5.59 4.11
N ALA A 217 -14.33 6.80 3.61
CA ALA A 217 -14.59 7.15 2.21
C ALA A 217 -13.82 6.25 1.23
N LEU A 218 -12.55 5.93 1.52
CA LEU A 218 -11.71 5.03 0.71
C LEU A 218 -12.34 3.64 0.51
N PHE A 219 -12.92 3.05 1.56
CA PHE A 219 -13.50 1.71 1.51
C PHE A 219 -14.99 1.67 1.14
N HIS A 220 -15.65 2.82 1.04
CA HIS A 220 -17.08 2.93 0.67
C HIS A 220 -17.31 3.64 -0.68
N THR A 221 -16.23 3.95 -1.40
CA THR A 221 -16.27 4.42 -2.79
C THR A 221 -15.62 3.35 -3.64
N LEU A 222 -16.27 2.86 -4.69
CA LEU A 222 -15.70 1.82 -5.55
C LEU A 222 -14.68 2.41 -6.53
N GLY A 223 -13.59 1.68 -6.76
CA GLY A 223 -12.54 1.99 -7.72
C GLY A 223 -11.35 2.78 -7.14
N ALA A 224 -10.30 2.89 -7.95
CA ALA A 224 -9.03 3.54 -7.59
C ALA A 224 -8.87 4.96 -8.15
N GLN A 225 -9.93 5.58 -8.69
CA GLN A 225 -9.89 6.91 -9.33
C GLN A 225 -9.39 8.03 -8.40
N HIS A 226 -9.35 7.79 -7.10
CA HIS A 226 -8.87 8.74 -6.10
C HIS A 226 -7.42 8.50 -5.67
N LEU A 227 -6.74 7.45 -6.16
CA LEU A 227 -5.30 7.31 -5.96
C LEU A 227 -4.59 8.41 -6.73
N SER A 228 -4.05 9.38 -6.01
CA SER A 228 -3.43 10.57 -6.59
C SER A 228 -1.95 10.38 -6.84
N GLN A 229 -1.26 9.71 -5.91
CA GLN A 229 0.19 9.56 -5.95
C GLN A 229 0.62 8.26 -5.28
N VAL A 230 1.71 7.71 -5.81
CA VAL A 230 2.38 6.52 -5.26
C VAL A 230 3.82 6.88 -4.99
N ILE A 231 4.26 6.64 -3.76
CA ILE A 231 5.65 6.75 -3.33
C ILE A 231 6.13 5.34 -3.01
N LYS A 232 7.17 4.89 -3.70
CA LYS A 232 7.81 3.58 -3.50
C LYS A 232 9.26 3.82 -3.11
N LYS A 233 9.67 3.32 -1.94
CA LYS A 233 11.03 3.53 -1.39
C LYS A 233 11.47 5.00 -1.43
N GLY A 234 10.56 5.91 -1.07
CA GLY A 234 10.83 7.35 -1.02
C GLY A 234 10.94 8.06 -2.36
N ILE A 235 10.59 7.39 -3.46
CA ILE A 235 10.52 7.97 -4.80
C ILE A 235 9.06 8.02 -5.24
N ARG A 236 8.58 9.18 -5.67
CA ARG A 236 7.25 9.28 -6.30
C ARG A 236 7.31 8.61 -7.66
N VAL A 237 6.51 7.56 -7.87
CA VAL A 237 6.45 6.78 -9.11
C VAL A 237 5.16 6.99 -9.92
N PHE A 238 4.12 7.56 -9.31
CA PHE A 238 2.85 7.93 -9.96
C PHE A 238 2.40 9.32 -9.47
N PRO A 239 1.81 10.20 -10.33
CA PRO A 239 1.43 9.97 -11.74
C PRO A 239 2.60 9.95 -12.72
N ASN A 240 3.72 10.58 -12.36
CA ASN A 240 4.97 10.51 -13.09
C ASN A 240 6.10 10.27 -12.10
N ILE A 241 7.14 9.57 -12.54
CA ILE A 241 8.35 9.39 -11.76
C ILE A 241 9.01 10.77 -11.56
N LEU A 242 9.17 11.21 -10.31
CA LEU A 242 10.02 12.36 -10.00
C LEU A 242 11.48 11.91 -10.06
N ILE A 243 12.07 12.01 -11.24
CA ILE A 243 13.50 11.85 -11.48
C ILE A 243 14.13 13.24 -11.42
N SER A 244 15.18 13.40 -10.60
CA SER A 244 16.09 14.54 -10.63
C SER A 244 17.24 14.25 -11.59
#